data_AF-A0A7X9J3Z0-F1
#
_entry.id   AF-A0A7X9J3Z0-F1
#
_cell.length_a   1.000
_cell.length_b   1.000
_cell.length_c   1.000
_cell.angle_alpha   90.00
_cell.angle_beta   90.00
_cell.angle_gamma   90.00
#
_symmetry.space_group_name_H-M   'P 1'
#
loop_
_entity.id
_entity.type
_entity.pdbx_description
1 polymer ?
#
loop_
_entity_poly.entity_id
_entity_poly.type
_entity_poly.pdbx_seq_one_letter_code
_entity_poly.pdbx_strand_id
1 'polypeptide(L)'
;MLTHLHVQNFALMESLDLRPGPGLNILTGETGAGKSILIDALNAALGERTGTEAVRTGSDRALVEAVFDLSPCPSVVSRLAADGWLDEGETELVL
;
A
#
# COMPACT_ATOMS: atom_id res chain seq x y z
N MET A 1 5.46 -2.72 -9.73
CA MET A 1 4.07 -3.19 -9.69
C MET A 1 3.70 -3.46 -8.24
N LEU A 2 2.51 -3.07 -7.77
CA LEU A 2 2.03 -3.43 -6.43
C LEU A 2 1.87 -4.95 -6.33
N THR A 3 2.60 -5.58 -5.41
CA THR A 3 2.60 -7.04 -5.19
C THR A 3 1.87 -7.42 -3.91
N HIS A 4 1.83 -6.53 -2.92
CA HIS A 4 1.14 -6.75 -1.66
C HIS A 4 0.66 -5.42 -1.07
N LEU A 5 -0.54 -5.43 -0.49
CA LEU A 5 -1.09 -4.35 0.31
C LEU A 5 -1.62 -4.97 1.61
N HIS A 6 -1.01 -4.59 2.72
CA HIS A 6 -1.42 -4.99 4.06
C HIS A 6 -1.96 -3.78 4.82
N VAL A 7 -3.12 -3.93 5.45
CA VAL A 7 -3.79 -2.85 6.16
C VAL A 7 -4.28 -3.37 7.50
N GLN A 8 -4.06 -2.61 8.58
CA GLN A 8 -4.64 -2.86 9.90
C GLN A 8 -5.24 -1.59 10.49
N ASN A 9 -6.43 -1.71 11.06
CA ASN A 9 -7.12 -0.65 11.81
C ASN A 9 -7.23 0.69 11.05
N PHE A 10 -7.50 0.63 9.74
CA PHE A 10 -7.60 1.81 8.87
C PHE A 10 -9.08 2.15 8.57
N ALA A 11 -9.55 3.31 9.00
CA ALA A 11 -10.94 3.75 8.91
C ALA A 11 -11.92 2.66 9.42
N LEU A 12 -12.76 2.09 8.55
CA LEU A 12 -13.69 1.01 8.92
C LEU A 12 -13.09 -0.40 8.73
N MET A 13 -11.85 -0.52 8.29
CA MET A 13 -11.17 -1.79 8.03
C MET A 13 -10.38 -2.25 9.25
N GLU A 14 -10.66 -3.47 9.72
CA GLU A 14 -9.89 -4.09 10.81
C GLU A 14 -8.59 -4.69 10.29
N SER A 15 -8.67 -5.49 9.21
CA SER A 15 -7.51 -6.08 8.55
C SER A 15 -7.81 -6.32 7.07
N LEU A 16 -6.79 -6.17 6.22
CA LEU A 16 -6.79 -6.60 4.82
C LEU A 16 -5.40 -7.11 4.45
N ASP A 17 -5.35 -8.25 3.77
CA ASP A 17 -4.16 -8.76 3.08
C ASP A 17 -4.56 -8.96 1.61
N LEU A 18 -4.02 -8.13 0.72
CA LEU A 18 -4.32 -8.16 -0.70
C LEU A 18 -3.05 -8.39 -1.50
N ARG A 19 -3.09 -9.37 -2.41
CA ARG A 19 -2.02 -9.66 -3.39
C ARG A 19 -2.58 -9.52 -4.80
N PRO A 20 -2.46 -8.33 -5.43
CA PRO A 20 -2.99 -8.11 -6.77
C PRO A 20 -2.35 -9.05 -7.80
N GLY A 21 -3.15 -9.45 -8.79
CA GLY A 21 -2.64 -10.15 -9.97
C GLY A 21 -2.06 -9.19 -11.00
N PRO A 22 -1.35 -9.70 -12.02
CA PRO A 22 -0.91 -8.88 -13.14
C PRO A 22 -2.10 -8.35 -13.95
N GLY A 23 -1.94 -7.18 -14.56
CA GLY A 23 -2.94 -6.59 -15.45
C GLY A 23 -4.11 -5.93 -14.71
N LEU A 24 -5.34 -6.24 -15.12
CA LEU A 24 -6.54 -5.59 -14.60
C LEU A 24 -7.09 -6.36 -13.39
N ASN A 25 -7.08 -5.69 -12.23
CA ASN A 25 -7.76 -6.18 -11.03
C ASN A 25 -9.10 -5.44 -10.87
N ILE A 26 -10.20 -6.18 -10.76
CA ILE A 26 -11.54 -5.61 -10.62
C ILE A 26 -12.00 -5.75 -9.17
N LEU A 27 -12.18 -4.63 -8.48
CA LEU A 27 -12.76 -4.60 -7.13
C LEU A 27 -14.27 -4.41 -7.21
N THR A 28 -15.02 -5.42 -6.78
CA THR A 28 -16.49 -5.40 -6.75
C THR A 28 -17.00 -5.42 -5.31
N GLY A 29 -18.30 -5.15 -5.15
CA GLY A 29 -18.98 -5.14 -3.85
C GLY A 29 -20.10 -4.12 -3.83
N GLU A 30 -20.93 -4.14 -2.80
CA GLU A 30 -22.01 -3.18 -2.62
C GLU A 30 -21.49 -1.77 -2.23
N THR A 31 -22.39 -0.80 -2.19
CA THR A 31 -22.08 0.52 -1.60
C THR A 31 -21.73 0.34 -0.13
N GLY A 32 -20.61 0.90 0.31
CA GLY A 32 -20.15 0.74 1.69
C GLY A 32 -19.32 -0.52 1.96
N ALA A 33 -19.09 -1.38 0.96
CA ALA A 33 -18.25 -2.59 1.11
C ALA A 33 -16.74 -2.32 1.31
N GLY A 34 -16.32 -1.06 1.52
CA GLY A 34 -14.93 -0.70 1.81
C GLY A 34 -14.01 -0.53 0.60
N LYS A 35 -14.54 -0.52 -0.64
CA LYS A 35 -13.74 -0.33 -1.86
C LYS A 35 -12.96 0.99 -1.87
N SER A 36 -13.60 2.10 -1.51
CA SER A 36 -12.92 3.41 -1.45
C SER A 36 -11.87 3.45 -0.35
N ILE A 37 -12.15 2.85 0.81
CA ILE A 37 -11.21 2.77 1.94
C ILE A 37 -9.92 2.04 1.54
N LEU A 38 -10.02 1.01 0.69
CA LEU A 38 -8.85 0.32 0.15
C LEU A 38 -7.99 1.24 -0.72
N ILE A 39 -8.62 2.06 -1.57
CA ILE A 39 -7.91 3.06 -2.39
C ILE A 39 -7.28 4.14 -1.50
N ASP A 40 -8.01 4.61 -0.49
CA ASP A 40 -7.52 5.60 0.48
C ASP A 40 -6.30 5.06 1.25
N ALA A 41 -6.33 3.77 1.64
CA ALA A 41 -5.18 3.11 2.28
C ALA A 41 -3.98 3.06 1.32
N LEU A 42 -4.17 2.65 0.07
CA LEU A 42 -3.09 2.64 -0.91
C LEU A 42 -2.48 4.03 -1.11
N ASN A 43 -3.30 5.08 -1.19
CA ASN A 43 -2.79 6.45 -1.31
C ASN A 43 -2.02 6.89 -0.05
N ALA A 44 -2.48 6.48 1.14
CA ALA A 44 -1.78 6.76 2.39
C ALA A 44 -0.36 6.15 2.38
N ALA A 45 -0.22 4.89 1.92
CA ALA A 45 1.10 4.26 1.74
C ALA A 45 1.98 4.99 0.71
N LEU A 46 1.37 5.60 -0.32
CA LEU A 46 2.07 6.42 -1.32
C LEU A 46 2.40 7.84 -0.83
N GLY A 47 2.15 8.16 0.45
CA GLY A 47 2.50 9.42 1.07
C GLY A 47 1.40 10.50 1.01
N GLU A 48 0.16 10.12 0.69
CA GLU A 48 -0.97 11.05 0.84
C GLU A 48 -1.15 11.46 2.31
N ARG A 49 -1.40 12.75 2.53
CA ARG A 49 -1.58 13.28 3.88
C ARG A 49 -2.81 12.63 4.51
N THR A 50 -2.57 11.91 5.59
CA THR A 50 -3.59 11.15 6.32
C THR A 50 -3.77 11.75 7.72
N GLY A 51 -5.01 12.02 8.14
CA GLY A 51 -5.30 12.52 9.49
C GLY A 51 -5.66 11.41 10.47
N THR A 52 -5.95 11.79 11.71
CA THR A 52 -6.30 10.86 12.80
C THR A 52 -7.60 10.09 12.54
N GLU A 53 -8.47 10.61 11.67
CA GLU A 53 -9.70 9.95 11.22
C GLU A 53 -9.45 8.64 10.46
N ALA A 54 -8.23 8.42 9.96
CA ALA A 54 -7.84 7.16 9.35
C ALA A 54 -7.57 6.06 10.38
N VAL A 55 -7.39 6.38 11.67
CA VAL A 55 -7.30 5.36 12.72
C VAL A 55 -8.70 4.87 13.05
N ARG A 56 -8.91 3.56 12.93
CA ARG A 56 -10.18 2.92 13.27
C ARG A 56 -10.58 3.24 14.71
N THR A 57 -11.85 3.60 14.90
CA THR A 57 -12.41 3.86 16.23
C THR A 57 -12.12 2.71 17.20
N GLY A 58 -11.55 3.04 18.35
CA GLY A 58 -11.16 2.06 19.38
C GLY A 58 -9.79 1.42 19.17
N SER A 59 -9.02 1.85 18.16
CA SER A 59 -7.63 1.44 17.94
C SER A 59 -6.67 2.57 18.27
N ASP A 60 -5.48 2.23 18.77
CA ASP A 60 -4.44 3.21 19.12
C ASP A 60 -3.62 3.66 17.90
N ARG A 61 -3.59 2.84 16.85
CA ARG A 61 -2.84 3.09 15.61
C ARG A 61 -3.47 2.38 14.41
N ALA A 62 -3.21 2.92 13.22
CA ALA A 62 -3.40 2.25 11.94
C ALA A 62 -2.04 1.86 11.34
N LEU A 63 -2.02 0.81 10.53
CA LEU A 63 -0.87 0.39 9.73
C LEU A 63 -1.32 0.21 8.29
N VAL A 64 -0.54 0.73 7.36
CA VAL A 64 -0.66 0.45 5.93
C VAL A 64 0.73 0.16 5.43
N GLU A 65 0.91 -0.98 4.79
CA GLU A 65 2.18 -1.39 4.16
C GLU A 65 1.90 -1.78 2.70
N ALA A 66 2.68 -1.26 1.77
CA ALA A 66 2.56 -1.54 0.35
C ALA A 66 3.91 -1.99 -0.23
N VAL A 67 3.92 -3.15 -0.88
CA VAL A 67 5.11 -3.74 -1.48
C VAL A 67 5.06 -3.58 -2.99
N PHE A 68 6.15 -3.10 -3.59
CA PHE A 68 6.27 -2.87 -5.02
C PHE A 68 7.46 -3.62 -5.61
N ASP A 69 7.20 -4.39 -6.68
CA ASP A 69 8.25 -4.94 -7.55
C ASP A 69 8.73 -3.87 -8.55
N LEU A 70 9.98 -3.47 -8.42
CA LEU A 70 10.66 -2.48 -9.24
C LEU A 70 11.57 -3.10 -10.30
N SER A 71 11.60 -4.43 -10.44
CA SER A 71 12.40 -5.13 -11.47
C SER A 71 12.16 -4.61 -12.89
N PRO A 72 10.94 -4.20 -13.29
CA PRO A 72 10.68 -3.58 -14.59
C PRO A 72 11.15 -2.12 -14.74
N CYS A 73 11.68 -1.50 -13.68
CA CYS A 73 12.02 -0.07 -13.62
C CYS A 73 13.48 0.17 -13.15
N PRO A 74 14.51 -0.19 -13.96
CA PRO A 74 15.92 -0.08 -13.55
C PRO A 74 16.37 1.32 -13.17
N SER A 75 15.78 2.36 -13.78
CA SER A 75 16.07 3.76 -13.45
C SER A 75 15.60 4.15 -12.05
N VAL A 76 14.48 3.59 -11.58
CA VAL A 76 13.94 3.82 -10.24
C VAL A 76 14.80 3.08 -9.22
N VAL A 77 15.16 1.82 -9.49
CA VAL A 77 16.06 1.03 -8.63
C VAL A 77 17.39 1.75 -8.43
N SER A 78 18.03 2.18 -9.53
CA SER A 78 19.28 2.93 -9.48
C SER A 78 19.17 4.20 -8.63
N ARG A 79 18.04 4.90 -8.74
CA ARG A 79 17.80 6.13 -7.99
C ARG A 79 17.63 5.88 -6.50
N LEU A 80 16.78 4.91 -6.15
CA LEU A 80 16.50 4.56 -4.76
C LEU A 80 17.73 3.96 -4.06
N ALA A 81 18.51 3.14 -4.75
CA ALA A 81 19.79 2.63 -4.24
C ALA A 81 20.80 3.76 -3.98
N ALA A 82 20.91 4.73 -4.91
CA ALA A 82 21.77 5.91 -4.71
C ALA A 82 21.34 6.78 -3.53
N ASP A 83 20.03 6.85 -3.25
CA ASP A 83 19.46 7.57 -2.12
C ASP A 83 19.46 6.72 -0.81
N GLY A 84 19.97 5.47 -0.85
CA GLY A 84 20.11 4.58 0.31
C GLY A 84 18.85 3.82 0.74
N TRP A 85 17.84 3.75 -0.14
CA TRP A 85 16.57 3.07 0.12
C TRP A 85 16.55 1.60 -0.28
N LEU A 86 17.51 1.16 -1.10
CA LEU A 86 17.62 -0.22 -1.57
C LEU A 86 19.07 -0.68 -1.51
N ASP A 87 19.28 -1.94 -1.12
CA ASP A 87 20.60 -2.57 -1.19
C ASP A 87 20.95 -3.02 -2.61
N GLU A 88 22.22 -3.35 -2.85
CA GLU A 88 22.69 -3.77 -4.18
C GLU A 88 22.01 -5.08 -4.62
N GLY A 89 21.27 -5.03 -5.72
CA GLY A 89 20.53 -6.16 -6.28
C GLY A 89 19.10 -6.29 -5.77
N GLU A 90 18.65 -5.44 -4.84
CA GLU A 90 17.26 -5.39 -4.43
C GLU A 90 16.39 -4.67 -5.47
N THR A 91 15.22 -5.24 -5.71
CA THR A 91 14.21 -4.67 -6.61
C THR A 91 12.85 -4.56 -5.96
N GLU A 92 12.74 -4.81 -4.65
CA GLU A 92 11.49 -4.70 -3.92
C GLU A 92 11.53 -3.45 -3.04
N LEU A 93 10.49 -2.61 -3.13
CA LEU A 93 10.30 -1.46 -2.27
C LEU A 93 9.13 -1.71 -1.34
N VAL A 94 9.36 -1.56 -0.04
CA VAL A 94 8.33 -1.59 1.00
C VAL A 94 8.08 -0.15 1.47
N LEU A 95 6.83 0.29 1.38
CA LEU A 95 6.34 1.58 1.87
C LEU A 95 5.39 1.37 3.04
#